data_AF-A0A2P4QCZ1-F1
#
_entry.id   AF-A0A2P4QCZ1-F1
#
_cell.length_a   1.000
_cell.length_b   1.000
_cell.length_c   1.000
_cell.angle_alpha   90.00
_cell.angle_beta   90.00
_cell.angle_gamma   90.00
#
_symmetry.space_group_name_H-M   'P 1'
#
loop_
_entity.id
_entity.type
_entity.pdbx_description
1 polymer ?
#
loop_
_entity_poly.entity_id
_entity_poly.type
_entity_poly.pdbx_seq_one_letter_code
_entity_poly.pdbx_strand_id
1 'polypeptide(L)'
;DKRKDYLPNKLVESGFILKELLIYETRPNSLFPNELDKLLNYEKKIDWVVFFSPSGVDISLELLKNKLFEENDIKIASIGKTTSNHLEKIKKINVNITSPKPDAESLAKSIHGYNQ
;
A
#
# COMPACT_ATOMS: atom_id res chain seq x y z
N ASP A 1 1.61 -11.42 -1.94
CA ASP A 1 0.74 -12.57 -2.20
C ASP A 1 -0.71 -12.17 -1.92
N LYS A 2 -1.61 -12.24 -2.91
CA LYS A 2 -3.06 -11.99 -2.73
C LYS A 2 -3.85 -13.30 -2.66
N ARG A 3 -3.18 -14.46 -2.72
CA ARG A 3 -3.83 -15.75 -2.52
C ARG A 3 -4.33 -15.80 -1.09
N LYS A 4 -5.65 -15.79 -0.94
CA LYS A 4 -6.27 -16.11 0.34
C LYS A 4 -6.46 -17.61 0.39
N ASP A 5 -5.68 -18.27 1.22
CA ASP A 5 -5.74 -19.72 1.44
C ASP A 5 -7.10 -20.17 1.99
N TYR A 6 -7.93 -19.21 2.41
CA TYR A 6 -9.29 -19.42 2.88
C TYR A 6 -10.15 -20.31 1.97
N LEU A 7 -10.21 -20.01 0.66
CA LEU A 7 -11.08 -20.77 -0.26
C LEU A 7 -10.52 -22.18 -0.54
N PRO A 8 -9.25 -22.36 -0.90
CA PRO A 8 -8.65 -23.69 -1.03
C PRO A 8 -8.84 -24.54 0.23
N ASN A 9 -8.55 -23.97 1.41
CA ASN A 9 -8.69 -24.68 2.68
C ASN A 9 -10.13 -25.09 2.94
N LYS A 10 -11.10 -24.20 2.71
CA LYS A 10 -12.54 -24.50 2.89
C LYS A 10 -13.04 -25.63 1.99
N LEU A 11 -12.58 -25.68 0.75
CA LEU A 11 -12.97 -26.72 -0.21
C LEU A 11 -12.39 -28.08 0.19
N VAL A 12 -11.11 -28.12 0.58
CA VAL A 12 -10.47 -29.35 1.06
C VAL A 12 -11.10 -29.83 2.38
N GLU A 13 -11.35 -28.93 3.33
CA GLU A 13 -12.06 -29.23 4.59
C GLU A 13 -13.45 -29.84 4.35
N SER A 14 -14.11 -29.47 3.25
CA SER A 14 -15.44 -29.97 2.87
C SER A 14 -15.38 -31.28 2.07
N GLY A 15 -14.21 -31.89 1.90
CA GLY A 15 -14.02 -33.18 1.25
C GLY A 15 -13.85 -33.11 -0.28
N PHE A 16 -13.70 -31.92 -0.87
CA PHE A 16 -13.43 -31.79 -2.30
C PHE A 16 -11.95 -32.03 -2.61
N ILE A 17 -11.67 -32.74 -3.71
CA ILE A 17 -10.32 -32.87 -4.24
C ILE A 17 -10.03 -31.65 -5.12
N LEU A 18 -9.15 -30.77 -4.65
CA LEU A 18 -8.74 -29.56 -5.36
C LEU A 18 -7.38 -29.77 -6.06
N LYS A 19 -7.31 -29.45 -7.35
CA LYS A 19 -6.04 -29.34 -8.10
C LYS A 19 -5.82 -27.89 -8.49
N GLU A 20 -4.87 -27.23 -7.84
CA GLU A 20 -4.50 -25.84 -8.16
C GLU A 20 -3.53 -25.78 -9.33
N LEU A 21 -3.69 -24.76 -10.19
CA LEU A 21 -2.77 -24.43 -11.27
C LEU A 21 -2.43 -22.93 -11.18
N LEU A 22 -1.21 -22.62 -10.75
CA LEU A 22 -0.74 -21.24 -10.63
C LEU A 22 -0.25 -20.74 -12.00
N ILE A 23 -0.98 -19.79 -12.58
CA ILE A 23 -0.67 -19.23 -13.92
C ILE A 23 0.31 -18.06 -13.85
N TYR A 24 0.24 -17.25 -12.80
CA TYR A 24 1.13 -16.11 -12.59
C TYR A 24 1.25 -15.79 -11.10
N GLU A 25 2.29 -15.03 -10.75
CA GLU A 25 2.48 -14.51 -9.41
C GLU A 25 2.73 -13.00 -9.45
N THR A 26 2.34 -12.30 -8.38
CA THR A 26 2.68 -10.90 -8.19
C THR A 26 3.99 -10.79 -7.43
N ARG A 27 5.00 -10.14 -8.02
CA ARG A 27 6.28 -9.86 -7.36
C ARG A 27 6.46 -8.35 -7.11
N PRO A 28 7.27 -7.97 -6.10
CA PRO A 28 7.78 -6.62 -5.97
C PRO A 28 8.49 -6.17 -7.25
N ASN A 29 8.33 -4.90 -7.62
CA ASN A 29 9.10 -4.32 -8.72
C ASN A 29 10.56 -4.11 -8.27
N SER A 30 11.49 -4.83 -8.88
CA SER A 30 12.92 -4.73 -8.56
C SER A 30 13.54 -3.38 -8.93
N LEU A 31 12.90 -2.61 -9.82
CA LEU A 31 13.35 -1.28 -10.22
C LEU A 31 12.94 -0.18 -9.24
N PHE A 32 11.98 -0.46 -8.35
CA PHE A 32 11.39 0.54 -7.46
C PHE A 32 12.42 1.34 -6.64
N PRO A 33 13.47 0.73 -6.04
CA PRO A 33 14.46 1.52 -5.29
C PRO A 33 15.22 2.54 -6.16
N ASN A 34 15.62 2.14 -7.36
CA ASN A 34 16.35 3.02 -8.28
C ASN A 34 15.44 4.12 -8.85
N GLU A 35 14.16 3.81 -9.09
CA GLU A 35 13.18 4.80 -9.55
C GLU A 35 12.87 5.82 -8.44
N LEU A 36 12.76 5.37 -7.19
CA LEU A 36 12.60 6.26 -6.05
C LEU A 36 13.81 7.19 -5.90
N ASP A 37 15.03 6.66 -6.00
CA ASP A 37 16.25 7.49 -5.90
C ASP A 37 16.31 8.56 -6.99
N LYS A 38 15.94 8.21 -8.23
CA LYS A 38 15.84 9.18 -9.32
C LYS A 38 14.78 10.26 -9.04
N LEU A 39 13.61 9.85 -8.52
CA LEU A 39 12.55 10.78 -8.16
C LEU A 39 13.01 11.75 -7.07
N LEU A 40 13.62 11.25 -6.00
CA LEU A 40 14.07 12.07 -4.87
C LEU A 40 15.22 13.02 -5.23
N ASN A 41 16.05 12.66 -6.21
CA ASN A 41 17.09 13.56 -6.72
C ASN A 41 16.53 14.67 -7.63
N TYR A 42 15.36 14.45 -8.24
CA TYR A 42 14.75 15.39 -9.18
C TYR A 42 13.72 16.31 -8.51
N GLU A 43 12.85 15.73 -7.68
CA GLU A 43 11.80 16.45 -6.97
C GLU A 43 12.34 17.06 -5.69
N LYS A 44 12.20 18.39 -5.58
CA LYS A 44 12.68 19.13 -4.41
C LYS A 44 11.83 18.92 -3.17
N LYS A 45 10.57 18.48 -3.34
CA LYS A 45 9.62 18.33 -2.24
C LYS A 45 8.54 17.31 -2.59
N ILE A 46 8.23 16.44 -1.64
CA ILE A 46 7.08 15.55 -1.69
C ILE A 46 6.21 15.87 -0.48
N ASP A 47 4.93 16.19 -0.70
CA ASP A 47 3.99 16.48 0.37
C ASP A 47 3.21 15.24 0.83
N TRP A 48 2.96 14.30 -0.09
CA TRP A 48 2.08 13.15 0.15
C TRP A 48 2.67 11.84 -0.36
N VAL A 49 2.47 10.78 0.41
CA VAL A 49 2.60 9.40 -0.02
C VAL A 49 1.26 8.70 0.11
N VAL A 50 0.83 8.01 -0.95
CA VAL A 50 -0.46 7.33 -0.99
C VAL A 50 -0.28 5.82 -1.12
N PHE A 51 -0.87 5.05 -0.20
CA PHE A 51 -0.84 3.59 -0.23
C PHE A 51 -2.16 3.00 -0.74
N PHE A 52 -2.08 2.14 -1.76
CA PHE A 52 -3.23 1.52 -2.40
C PHE A 52 -3.55 0.10 -1.90
N SER A 53 -2.64 -0.53 -1.16
CA SER A 53 -2.89 -1.86 -0.57
C SER A 53 -1.92 -2.17 0.57
N PRO A 54 -2.28 -3.11 1.48
CA PRO A 54 -1.35 -3.66 2.47
C PRO A 54 -0.05 -4.19 1.85
N SER A 55 -0.14 -4.89 0.71
CA SER A 55 1.05 -5.43 0.04
C SER A 55 1.99 -4.34 -0.45
N GLY A 56 1.46 -3.21 -0.93
CA GLY A 56 2.29 -2.06 -1.30
C GLY A 56 3.02 -1.49 -0.10
N VAL A 57 2.33 -1.36 1.05
CA VAL A 57 2.94 -0.95 2.32
C VAL A 57 4.07 -1.89 2.72
N ASP A 58 3.84 -3.20 2.70
CA ASP A 58 4.85 -4.18 3.11
C ASP A 58 6.12 -4.14 2.26
N ILE A 59 5.98 -3.82 0.97
CA ILE A 59 7.09 -3.77 0.03
C ILE A 59 7.87 -2.46 0.13
N SER A 60 7.19 -1.31 0.26
CA SER A 60 7.84 -0.01 0.08
C SER A 60 8.09 0.79 1.36
N LEU A 61 7.38 0.50 2.46
CA LEU A 61 7.37 1.39 3.63
C LEU A 61 8.75 1.59 4.26
N GLU A 62 9.53 0.53 4.45
CA GLU A 62 10.84 0.65 5.10
C GLU A 62 11.82 1.46 4.24
N LEU A 63 11.77 1.30 2.91
CA LEU A 63 12.57 2.11 2.01
C LEU A 63 12.16 3.59 2.04
N LEU A 64 10.85 3.86 2.05
CA LEU A 64 10.32 5.22 2.13
C LEU A 64 10.66 5.89 3.46
N LYS A 65 10.60 5.17 4.59
CA LYS A 65 11.01 5.71 5.89
C LYS A 65 12.45 6.20 5.85
N ASN A 66 13.36 5.34 5.41
CA ASN A 66 14.80 5.61 5.43
C ASN A 66 15.23 6.72 4.47
N LYS A 67 14.47 6.96 3.39
CA LYS A 67 14.87 7.92 2.34
C LYS A 67 14.04 9.20 2.30
N LEU A 68 12.84 9.20 2.89
CA LEU A 68 11.88 10.27 2.67
C LEU A 68 11.29 10.83 3.97
N PHE A 69 11.01 10.00 4.97
CA PHE A 69 10.24 10.43 6.15
C PHE A 69 11.11 11.08 7.25
N GLU A 70 12.42 10.87 7.24
CA GLU A 70 13.31 11.51 8.22
C GLU A 70 13.54 13.00 7.93
N GLU A 71 13.48 13.41 6.65
CA GLU A 71 13.84 14.76 6.21
C GLU A 71 12.63 15.64 5.86
N ASN A 72 11.41 15.07 5.79
CA ASN A 72 10.23 15.77 5.26
C ASN A 72 8.98 15.57 6.11
N ASP A 73 8.15 16.61 6.23
CA ASP A 73 6.79 16.55 6.79
C ASP A 73 5.81 15.88 5.79
N ILE A 74 6.03 14.59 5.56
CA ILE A 74 5.26 13.79 4.62
C ILE A 74 3.93 13.39 5.25
N LYS A 75 2.85 13.65 4.51
CA LYS A 75 1.51 13.19 4.88
C LYS A 75 1.21 11.87 4.19
N ILE A 76 0.57 10.97 4.92
CA ILE A 76 0.25 9.62 4.45
C ILE A 76 -1.26 9.53 4.20
N ALA A 77 -1.62 9.18 2.98
CA ALA A 77 -2.98 8.81 2.61
C ALA A 77 -3.07 7.32 2.29
N SER A 78 -4.26 6.75 2.48
CA SER A 78 -4.57 5.40 2.06
C SER A 78 -5.86 5.38 1.22
N ILE A 79 -5.92 4.46 0.27
CA ILE A 79 -7.09 4.30 -0.62
C ILE A 79 -8.33 3.76 0.10
N GLY A 80 -8.20 3.24 1.33
CA GLY A 80 -9.33 2.68 2.05
C GLY A 80 -8.96 1.97 3.36
N LYS A 81 -9.99 1.62 4.14
CA LYS A 81 -9.84 1.19 5.54
C LYS A 81 -8.95 -0.03 5.73
N THR A 82 -8.94 -0.97 4.79
CA THR A 82 -8.05 -2.14 4.83
C THR A 82 -6.58 -1.74 4.86
N THR A 83 -6.17 -0.79 4.01
CA THR A 83 -4.80 -0.29 3.96
C THR A 83 -4.46 0.55 5.18
N SER A 84 -5.37 1.42 5.64
CA SER A 84 -5.15 2.20 6.87
C SER A 84 -4.96 1.30 8.09
N ASN A 85 -5.81 0.28 8.24
CA ASN A 85 -5.68 -0.66 9.36
C ASN A 85 -4.32 -1.36 9.34
N HIS A 86 -3.79 -1.68 8.15
CA HIS A 86 -2.46 -2.29 8.03
C HIS A 86 -1.35 -1.32 8.45
N LEU A 87 -1.40 -0.07 7.97
CA LEU A 87 -0.46 0.99 8.36
C LEU A 87 -0.50 1.25 9.88
N GLU A 88 -1.68 1.49 10.44
CA GLU A 88 -1.85 1.90 11.84
C GLU A 88 -1.60 0.74 12.82
N LYS A 89 -2.22 -0.42 12.57
CA LYS A 89 -2.22 -1.51 13.56
C LYS A 89 -0.99 -2.38 13.47
N ILE A 90 -0.53 -2.67 12.25
CA ILE A 90 0.58 -3.59 12.00
C ILE A 90 1.89 -2.80 11.90
N LYS A 91 1.94 -1.75 11.09
CA LYS A 91 3.18 -0.97 10.88
C LYS A 91 3.40 0.17 11.87
N LYS A 92 2.40 0.48 12.71
CA LYS A 92 2.43 1.59 13.68
C LYS A 92 2.70 2.95 13.02
N ILE A 93 2.16 3.15 11.83
CA ILE A 93 2.27 4.40 11.06
C ILE A 93 0.96 5.17 11.15
N ASN A 94 1.06 6.46 11.49
CA ASN A 94 -0.09 7.35 11.48
C ASN A 94 -0.54 7.64 10.05
N VAL A 95 -1.85 7.56 9.81
CA VAL A 95 -2.44 7.85 8.50
C VAL A 95 -3.20 9.16 8.61
N ASN A 96 -2.79 10.17 7.85
CA ASN A 96 -3.45 11.47 7.83
C ASN A 96 -4.84 11.39 7.17
N ILE A 97 -4.96 10.58 6.11
CA ILE A 97 -6.21 10.43 5.35
C ILE A 97 -6.49 8.98 5.01
N THR A 98 -7.73 8.56 5.26
CA THR A 98 -8.29 7.34 4.67
C THR A 98 -9.38 7.74 3.69
N SER A 99 -9.24 7.38 2.40
CA SER A 99 -10.30 7.64 1.43
C SER A 99 -11.58 6.88 1.81
N PRO A 100 -12.76 7.54 1.82
CA PRO A 100 -14.05 6.89 2.10
C PRO A 100 -14.39 5.79 1.09
N LYS A 101 -14.04 6.00 -0.18
CA LYS A 101 -14.22 5.03 -1.27
C LYS A 101 -12.89 4.76 -1.98
N PRO A 102 -12.64 3.52 -2.44
CA PRO A 102 -11.40 3.15 -3.10
C PRO A 102 -11.39 3.56 -4.58
N ASP A 103 -11.72 4.81 -4.86
CA ASP A 103 -11.72 5.41 -6.19
C ASP A 103 -10.92 6.71 -6.20
N ALA A 104 -10.52 7.14 -7.40
CA ALA A 104 -9.65 8.28 -7.60
C ALA A 104 -10.29 9.60 -7.14
N GLU A 105 -11.59 9.78 -7.37
CA GLU A 105 -12.30 11.03 -7.05
C GLU A 105 -12.42 11.22 -5.53
N SER A 106 -12.82 10.16 -4.82
CA SER A 106 -12.91 10.16 -3.35
C SER A 106 -11.56 10.44 -2.70
N LEU A 107 -10.49 9.81 -3.20
CA LEU A 107 -9.14 10.04 -2.69
C LEU A 107 -8.69 11.49 -2.92
N ALA A 108 -8.85 12.00 -4.15
CA ALA A 108 -8.45 13.36 -4.50
C ALA A 108 -9.20 14.41 -3.68
N LYS A 109 -10.52 14.25 -3.50
CA LYS A 109 -11.34 15.13 -2.63
C LYS A 109 -10.85 15.13 -1.19
N SER A 110 -10.49 13.95 -0.67
CA SER A 110 -10.00 13.82 0.70
C SER A 110 -8.67 14.56 0.88
N ILE A 111 -7.71 14.37 -0.04
CA ILE A 111 -6.42 15.07 -0.01
C ILE A 111 -6.60 16.57 -0.16
N HIS A 112 -7.46 17.01 -1.09
CA HIS A 112 -7.74 18.43 -1.29
C HIS A 112 -8.33 19.09 -0.04
N GLY A 113 -9.28 18.43 0.63
CA GLY A 113 -9.94 18.95 1.83
C GLY A 113 -9.06 18.96 3.09
N TYR A 114 -7.92 18.27 3.11
CA TYR A 114 -7.00 18.28 4.26
C TYR A 114 -6.11 19.52 4.31
N ASN A 115 -5.84 20.14 3.15
CA ASN A 115 -4.97 21.32 3.06
C ASN A 115 -5.75 22.64 3.15
N GLN A 116 -7.07 22.58 3.35
CA GLN A 116 -7.93 23.75 3.61
C GLN A 116 -8.10 23.93 5.11
#